data_AF-A0A942J509-F1
#
_entry.id   AF-A0A942J509-F1
#
_cell.length_a   1.000
_cell.length_b   1.000
_cell.length_c   1.000
_cell.angle_alpha   90.00
_cell.angle_beta   90.00
_cell.angle_gamma   90.00
#
_symmetry.space_group_name_H-M   'P 1'
#
loop_
_entity.id
_entity.type
_entity.pdbx_description
1 polymer ?
#
loop_
_entity_poly.entity_id
_entity_poly.type
_entity_poly.pdbx_seq_one_letter_code
_entity_poly.pdbx_strand_id
1 'polypeptide(L)'
;MEDELVLRGALPDHDLEIYYAGKSVYARKPGAKQWAEAQELNSLSGFLFSPVRLLHLLSPNFDQAKAGQEIRLESLPLRTIYLDFTGDLALIKSLFPQIDTDAIEAVTLGAAFNAADLSISQLRVLVEFKEHDLLERAYYIKPKHMTP
;
A
#
# COMPACT_ATOMS: atom_id res chain seq x y z
N MET A 1 16.37 18.87 -11.33
CA MET A 1 16.50 17.42 -11.62
C MET A 1 15.75 16.72 -10.53
N GLU A 2 14.57 16.19 -10.82
CA GLU A 2 13.80 15.40 -9.84
C GLU A 2 14.48 14.04 -9.71
N ASP A 3 14.92 13.69 -8.50
CA ASP A 3 15.42 12.35 -8.21
C ASP A 3 14.29 11.35 -8.42
N GLU A 4 14.41 10.48 -9.42
CA GLU A 4 13.44 9.41 -9.66
C GLU A 4 13.42 8.46 -8.45
N LEU A 5 12.29 8.46 -7.74
CA LEU A 5 12.08 7.59 -6.59
C LEU A 5 12.01 6.14 -7.06
N VAL A 6 13.07 5.38 -6.79
CA VAL A 6 13.11 3.93 -7.07
C VAL A 6 12.55 3.16 -5.87
N LEU A 7 11.46 2.41 -6.08
CA LEU A 7 10.89 1.50 -5.09
C LEU A 7 11.11 0.04 -5.52
N ARG A 8 11.37 -0.84 -4.55
CA ARG A 8 11.51 -2.29 -4.76
C ARG A 8 10.68 -3.05 -3.75
N GLY A 9 10.10 -4.17 -4.16
CA GLY A 9 9.29 -5.04 -3.30
C GLY A 9 9.22 -6.46 -3.84
N ALA A 10 8.53 -7.34 -3.12
CA ALA A 10 8.23 -8.69 -3.57
C ALA A 10 6.73 -8.97 -3.40
N LEU A 11 6.18 -9.82 -4.27
CA LEU A 11 4.85 -10.42 -4.15
C LEU A 11 5.04 -11.93 -3.94
N PRO A 12 5.17 -12.41 -2.69
CA PRO A 12 5.46 -13.82 -2.41
C PRO A 12 4.39 -14.75 -2.96
N ASP A 13 3.12 -14.36 -2.88
CA ASP A 13 1.96 -15.16 -3.34
C ASP A 13 1.95 -15.37 -4.86
N HIS A 14 2.70 -14.54 -5.60
CA HIS A 14 2.85 -14.63 -7.04
C HIS A 14 4.28 -15.00 -7.46
N ASP A 15 5.18 -15.17 -6.49
CA ASP A 15 6.60 -15.41 -6.70
C ASP A 15 7.20 -14.37 -7.67
N LEU A 16 7.04 -13.08 -7.34
CA LEU A 16 7.52 -11.95 -8.15
C LEU A 16 8.35 -10.96 -7.33
N GLU A 17 9.38 -10.41 -7.96
CA GLU A 17 10.06 -9.18 -7.55
C GLU A 17 9.47 -8.00 -8.33
N ILE A 18 9.31 -6.86 -7.66
CA ILE A 18 8.71 -5.64 -8.21
C ILE A 18 9.71 -4.49 -8.14
N TYR A 19 9.75 -3.67 -9.19
CA TYR A 19 10.59 -2.49 -9.34
C TYR A 19 9.74 -1.34 -9.90
N TYR A 20 9.75 -0.18 -9.26
CA TYR A 20 9.10 1.04 -9.78
C TYR A 20 10.16 2.09 -10.09
N ALA A 21 10.14 2.61 -11.33
CA ALA A 21 10.99 3.69 -11.79
C ALA A 21 10.33 4.42 -12.97
N GLY A 22 10.55 5.73 -13.08
CA GLY A 22 10.06 6.53 -14.21
C GLY A 22 8.56 6.37 -14.47
N LYS A 23 7.74 6.33 -13.39
CA LYS A 23 6.27 6.12 -13.43
C LYS A 23 5.81 4.75 -13.94
N SER A 24 6.73 3.82 -14.14
CA SER A 24 6.45 2.48 -14.65
C SER A 24 6.79 1.43 -13.59
N VAL A 25 5.97 0.40 -13.49
CA VAL A 25 6.24 -0.75 -12.63
C VAL A 25 6.72 -1.89 -13.50
N TYR A 26 7.75 -2.57 -13.04
CA TYR A 26 8.31 -3.73 -13.66
C TYR A 26 8.26 -4.90 -12.68
N ALA A 27 8.05 -6.10 -13.21
CA ALA A 27 8.06 -7.33 -12.44
C ALA A 27 8.99 -8.34 -13.08
N ARG A 28 9.52 -9.25 -12.26
CA ARG A 28 10.26 -10.43 -12.72
C ARG A 28 10.12 -11.58 -11.74
N LYS A 29 10.38 -12.80 -12.20
CA LYS A 29 10.60 -13.95 -11.31
C LYS A 29 11.93 -13.80 -10.56
N PRO A 30 12.06 -14.29 -9.32
CA PRO A 30 13.34 -14.35 -8.62
C PRO A 30 14.41 -15.00 -9.49
N GLY A 31 15.56 -14.32 -9.64
CA GLY A 31 16.68 -14.80 -10.48
C GLY A 31 16.52 -14.59 -11.99
N ALA A 32 15.38 -14.08 -12.48
CA ALA A 32 15.23 -13.73 -13.89
C ALA A 32 16.11 -12.53 -14.25
N LYS A 33 16.69 -12.57 -15.46
CA LYS A 33 17.60 -11.51 -15.95
C LYS A 33 16.87 -10.29 -16.50
N GLN A 34 15.61 -10.45 -16.90
CA GLN A 34 14.82 -9.41 -17.54
C GLN A 34 13.67 -8.97 -16.64
N TRP A 35 13.39 -7.67 -16.69
CA TRP A 35 12.25 -7.03 -16.08
C TRP A 35 11.19 -6.82 -17.16
N ALA A 36 9.95 -7.25 -16.89
CA ALA A 36 8.80 -7.00 -17.78
C ALA A 36 7.96 -5.87 -17.19
N GLU A 37 7.46 -4.96 -18.02
CA GLU A 37 6.56 -3.90 -17.54
C GLU A 37 5.23 -4.51 -17.09
N ALA A 38 4.74 -4.11 -15.92
CA ALA A 38 3.51 -4.63 -15.34
C ALA A 38 2.25 -4.30 -16.17
N GLN A 39 2.33 -3.40 -17.15
CA GLN A 39 1.26 -3.23 -18.16
C GLN A 39 1.02 -4.50 -18.99
N GLU A 40 2.04 -5.34 -19.20
CA GLU A 40 1.88 -6.66 -19.85
C GLU A 40 1.25 -7.70 -18.89
N LEU A 41 1.19 -7.38 -17.60
CA LEU A 41 0.62 -8.19 -16.54
C LEU A 41 -0.73 -7.56 -16.14
N ASN A 42 -1.74 -7.73 -16.98
CA ASN A 42 -3.10 -7.19 -16.79
C ASN A 42 -3.71 -7.45 -15.39
N SER A 43 -3.21 -8.44 -14.65
CA SER A 43 -3.61 -8.77 -13.28
C SER A 43 -2.95 -7.91 -12.18
N LEU A 44 -1.97 -7.06 -12.50
CA LEU A 44 -1.19 -6.30 -11.53
C LEU A 44 -1.51 -4.80 -11.50
N SER A 45 -2.34 -4.27 -12.40
CA SER A 45 -2.67 -2.84 -12.47
C SER A 45 -3.23 -2.28 -11.15
N GLY A 46 -4.07 -3.07 -10.47
CA GLY A 46 -4.59 -2.74 -9.13
C GLY A 46 -3.51 -2.71 -8.04
N PHE A 47 -2.39 -3.42 -8.24
CA PHE A 47 -1.23 -3.45 -7.34
C PHE A 47 -0.28 -2.26 -7.52
N LEU A 48 -0.40 -1.50 -8.63
CA LEU A 48 0.52 -0.40 -8.97
C LEU A 48 0.23 0.91 -8.22
N PHE A 49 -0.65 0.89 -7.23
CA PHE A 49 -0.82 2.02 -6.34
C PHE A 49 0.35 2.11 -5.36
N SER A 50 1.30 2.99 -5.68
CA SER A 50 2.41 3.28 -4.77
C SER A 50 1.87 3.85 -3.44
N PRO A 51 2.42 3.45 -2.28
CA PRO A 51 2.04 4.03 -0.98
C PRO A 51 2.11 5.57 -0.96
N VAL A 52 3.10 6.14 -1.65
CA VAL A 52 3.25 7.60 -1.78
C VAL A 52 2.08 8.22 -2.53
N ARG A 53 1.61 7.57 -3.61
CA ARG A 53 0.45 8.05 -4.36
C ARG A 53 -0.82 8.00 -3.52
N LEU A 54 -1.01 6.93 -2.75
CA LEU A 54 -2.16 6.78 -1.87
C LEU A 54 -2.18 7.87 -0.78
N LEU A 55 -1.03 8.13 -0.14
CA LEU A 55 -0.88 9.21 0.83
C LEU A 55 -1.14 10.59 0.20
N HIS A 56 -0.69 10.82 -1.03
CA HIS A 56 -0.91 12.10 -1.71
C HIS A 56 -2.38 12.33 -2.08
N LEU A 57 -3.09 11.30 -2.56
CA LEU A 57 -4.51 11.42 -2.89
C LEU A 57 -5.37 11.70 -1.65
N LEU A 58 -5.02 11.09 -0.52
CA LEU A 58 -5.78 11.19 0.73
C LEU A 58 -5.31 12.32 1.65
N SER A 59 -4.23 13.03 1.30
CA SER A 59 -3.67 14.10 2.14
C SER A 59 -4.67 15.21 2.51
N PRO A 60 -5.64 15.60 1.67
CA PRO A 60 -6.65 16.59 2.06
C PRO A 60 -7.52 16.16 3.24
N ASN A 61 -7.60 14.87 3.56
CA ASN A 61 -8.46 14.31 4.59
C ASN A 61 -7.68 13.89 5.85
N PHE A 62 -6.37 14.17 5.92
CA PHE A 62 -5.53 13.72 7.04
C PHE A 62 -5.91 14.35 8.39
N ASP A 63 -6.59 15.50 8.37
CA ASP A 63 -7.17 16.13 9.56
C ASP A 63 -8.29 15.29 10.21
N GLN A 64 -8.92 14.39 9.44
CA GLN A 64 -9.94 13.46 9.91
C GLN A 64 -9.36 12.13 10.41
N ALA A 65 -8.05 11.94 10.32
CA ALA A 65 -7.41 10.70 10.76
C ALA A 65 -7.58 10.50 12.28
N LYS A 66 -7.96 9.30 12.67
CA LYS A 66 -8.16 8.89 14.07
C LYS A 66 -6.94 8.15 14.57
N ALA A 67 -6.53 8.43 15.81
CA ALA A 67 -5.50 7.65 16.47
C ALA A 67 -6.00 6.21 16.69
N GLY A 68 -5.11 5.26 16.42
CA GLY A 68 -5.35 3.83 16.60
C GLY A 68 -4.63 3.26 17.82
N GLN A 69 -4.59 1.93 17.88
CA GLN A 69 -3.88 1.20 18.93
C GLN A 69 -2.36 1.19 18.68
N GLU A 70 -1.58 1.08 19.75
CA GLU A 70 -0.17 0.75 19.62
C GLU A 70 -0.05 -0.72 19.16
N ILE A 71 0.78 -0.96 18.15
CA ILE A 71 1.08 -2.29 17.65
C ILE A 71 2.57 -2.57 17.75
N ARG A 72 2.95 -3.84 17.61
CA ARG A 72 4.36 -4.24 17.46
C ARG A 72 4.58 -4.89 16.11
N LEU A 73 5.55 -4.40 15.36
CA LEU A 73 6.04 -5.03 14.14
C LEU A 73 7.50 -5.44 14.37
N GLU A 74 7.81 -6.73 14.30
CA GLU A 74 9.16 -7.27 14.53
C GLU A 74 9.82 -6.77 15.84
N SER A 75 9.01 -6.57 16.89
CA SER A 75 9.39 -6.00 18.21
C SER A 75 9.57 -4.48 18.28
N LEU A 76 9.41 -3.75 17.18
CA LEU A 76 9.38 -2.29 17.17
C LEU A 76 7.98 -1.80 17.60
N PRO A 77 7.84 -0.96 18.64
CA PRO A 77 6.56 -0.34 19.00
C PRO A 77 6.19 0.72 17.96
N LEU A 78 4.98 0.63 17.42
CA LEU A 78 4.45 1.54 16.40
C LEU A 78 3.12 2.11 16.86
N ARG A 79 2.91 3.39 16.58
CA ARG A 79 1.58 4.02 16.69
C ARG A 79 0.83 3.82 15.39
N THR A 80 -0.47 3.64 15.48
CA THR A 80 -1.33 3.57 14.29
C THR A 80 -2.24 4.77 14.18
N ILE A 81 -2.58 5.12 12.94
CA ILE A 81 -3.65 6.05 12.59
C ILE A 81 -4.53 5.41 11.53
N TYR A 82 -5.81 5.79 11.52
CA TYR A 82 -6.82 5.28 10.61
C TYR A 82 -7.57 6.44 9.95
N LEU A 83 -7.83 6.31 8.66
CA LEU A 83 -8.62 7.25 7.88
C LEU A 83 -9.69 6.49 7.10
N ASP A 84 -10.95 6.84 7.33
CA ASP A 84 -12.07 6.35 6.53
C ASP A 84 -12.09 7.08 5.17
N PHE A 85 -12.20 6.32 4.09
CA PHE A 85 -12.40 6.87 2.75
C PHE A 85 -13.44 6.09 1.94
N THR A 86 -14.40 5.46 2.63
CA THR A 86 -15.47 4.63 2.04
C THR A 86 -16.22 5.34 0.91
N GLY A 87 -16.36 6.67 0.99
CA GLY A 87 -17.03 7.48 -0.03
C GLY A 87 -16.27 7.67 -1.36
N ASP A 88 -14.97 7.36 -1.43
CA ASP A 88 -14.18 7.51 -2.67
C ASP A 88 -14.20 6.24 -3.52
N LEU A 89 -15.35 5.99 -4.15
CA LEU A 89 -15.56 4.80 -4.98
C LEU A 89 -14.59 4.70 -6.17
N ALA A 90 -14.11 5.82 -6.69
CA ALA A 90 -13.15 5.85 -7.79
C ALA A 90 -11.78 5.33 -7.35
N LEU A 91 -11.31 5.78 -6.18
CA LEU A 91 -10.08 5.27 -5.55
C LEU A 91 -10.23 3.78 -5.19
N ILE A 92 -11.37 3.40 -4.59
CA ILE A 92 -11.64 2.01 -4.20
C ILE A 92 -11.59 1.08 -5.41
N LYS A 93 -12.29 1.41 -6.51
CA LYS A 93 -12.24 0.62 -7.76
C LYS A 93 -10.85 0.57 -8.37
N SER A 94 -10.07 1.63 -8.21
CA SER A 94 -8.68 1.65 -8.70
C SER A 94 -7.76 0.74 -7.88
N LEU A 95 -7.97 0.67 -6.56
CA LEU A 95 -7.23 -0.21 -5.67
C LEU A 95 -7.68 -1.68 -5.84
N PHE A 96 -8.98 -1.92 -5.94
CA PHE A 96 -9.61 -3.23 -5.98
C PHE A 96 -10.56 -3.34 -7.19
N PRO A 97 -10.04 -3.54 -8.40
CA PRO A 97 -10.87 -3.53 -9.61
C PRO A 97 -11.88 -4.69 -9.71
N GLN A 98 -11.67 -5.76 -8.92
CA GLN A 98 -12.47 -6.99 -8.96
C GLN A 98 -13.59 -7.02 -7.90
N ILE A 99 -13.66 -6.04 -6.98
CA ILE A 99 -14.64 -6.06 -5.89
C ILE A 99 -15.93 -5.35 -6.31
N ASP A 100 -17.06 -5.93 -5.92
CA ASP A 100 -18.35 -5.26 -6.02
C ASP A 100 -18.41 -4.15 -4.96
N THR A 101 -18.48 -2.89 -5.41
CA THR A 101 -18.53 -1.74 -4.50
C THR A 101 -19.83 -1.66 -3.71
N ASP A 102 -20.90 -2.30 -4.17
CA ASP A 102 -22.18 -2.30 -3.45
C ASP A 102 -22.16 -3.26 -2.25
N ALA A 103 -21.21 -4.21 -2.23
CA ALA A 103 -20.99 -5.13 -1.11
C ALA A 103 -20.14 -4.52 0.01
N ILE A 104 -19.50 -3.37 -0.22
CA ILE A 104 -18.61 -2.72 0.74
C ILE A 104 -19.44 -2.04 1.84
N GLU A 105 -19.04 -2.28 3.09
CA GLU A 105 -19.53 -1.59 4.28
C GLU A 105 -18.62 -0.43 4.66
N ALA A 106 -17.29 -0.65 4.69
CA ALA A 106 -16.31 0.37 5.05
C ALA A 106 -14.98 0.16 4.33
N VAL A 107 -14.25 1.26 4.11
CA VAL A 107 -12.85 1.22 3.65
C VAL A 107 -11.99 2.15 4.49
N THR A 108 -10.94 1.57 5.08
CA THR A 108 -10.04 2.26 6.00
C THR A 108 -8.60 2.21 5.50
N LEU A 109 -7.93 3.37 5.47
CA LEU A 109 -6.49 3.48 5.35
C LEU A 109 -5.88 3.47 6.75
N GLY A 110 -5.09 2.45 7.07
CA GLY A 110 -4.26 2.40 8.27
C GLY A 110 -2.82 2.77 7.97
N ALA A 111 -2.16 3.54 8.82
CA ALA A 111 -0.71 3.71 8.78
C ALA A 111 -0.11 3.41 10.15
N ALA A 112 0.97 2.61 10.17
CA ALA A 112 1.77 2.37 11.36
C ALA A 112 3.10 3.12 11.24
N PHE A 113 3.42 3.94 12.24
CA PHE A 113 4.62 4.77 12.24
C PHE A 113 5.37 4.67 13.57
N ASN A 114 6.68 4.84 13.48
CA ASN A 114 7.55 4.91 14.65
C ASN A 114 7.33 6.25 15.35
N ALA A 115 7.01 6.20 16.64
CA ALA A 115 6.70 7.41 17.42
C ALA A 115 7.91 8.34 17.61
N ALA A 116 9.14 7.82 17.50
CA ALA A 116 10.36 8.57 17.73
C ALA A 116 10.76 9.46 16.54
N ASP A 117 10.61 8.95 15.32
CA ASP A 117 11.06 9.62 14.09
C ASP A 117 9.93 9.88 13.08
N LEU A 118 8.70 9.48 13.40
CA LEU A 118 7.50 9.59 12.57
C LEU A 118 7.61 8.88 11.21
N SER A 119 8.56 7.96 11.06
CA SER A 119 8.71 7.16 9.86
C SER A 119 7.57 6.15 9.75
N ILE A 120 6.92 6.10 8.59
CA ILE A 120 5.89 5.10 8.30
C ILE A 120 6.60 3.77 8.05
N SER A 121 6.27 2.77 8.85
CA SER A 121 6.76 1.39 8.71
C SER A 121 5.79 0.53 7.90
N GLN A 122 4.50 0.86 7.94
CA GLN A 122 3.46 0.13 7.24
C GLN A 122 2.31 1.04 6.82
N LEU A 123 1.78 0.81 5.62
CA LEU A 123 0.49 1.33 5.17
C LEU A 123 -0.44 0.14 4.91
N ARG A 124 -1.71 0.25 5.27
CA ARG A 124 -2.72 -0.81 5.14
C ARG A 124 -3.98 -0.21 4.54
N VAL A 125 -4.61 -0.93 3.64
CA VAL A 125 -5.97 -0.65 3.18
C VAL A 125 -6.82 -1.84 3.59
N LEU A 126 -7.81 -1.58 4.44
CA LEU A 126 -8.79 -2.56 4.88
C LEU A 126 -10.12 -2.26 4.19
N VAL A 127 -10.70 -3.26 3.55
CA VAL A 127 -12.05 -3.24 3.01
C VAL A 127 -12.89 -4.20 3.84
N GLU A 128 -13.97 -3.68 4.41
CA GLU A 128 -14.96 -4.45 5.17
C GLU A 128 -16.19 -4.61 4.28
N PHE A 129 -16.68 -5.85 4.14
CA PHE A 129 -17.89 -6.15 3.40
C PHE A 129 -19.08 -6.34 4.36
N LYS A 130 -20.29 -6.09 3.87
CA LYS A 130 -21.55 -6.19 4.65
C LYS A 130 -21.80 -7.57 5.28
N GLU A 131 -21.17 -8.62 4.75
CA GLU A 131 -21.25 -9.99 5.26
C GLU A 131 -20.14 -10.32 6.29
N HIS A 132 -19.44 -9.28 6.80
CA HIS A 132 -18.31 -9.37 7.74
C HIS A 132 -17.03 -10.04 7.20
N ASP A 133 -16.94 -10.21 5.88
CA ASP A 133 -15.68 -10.56 5.22
C ASP A 133 -14.74 -9.34 5.19
N LEU A 134 -13.43 -9.62 5.21
CA LEU A 134 -12.37 -8.61 5.21
C LEU A 134 -11.39 -8.86 4.08
N LEU A 135 -11.02 -7.80 3.37
CA LEU A 135 -9.91 -7.78 2.43
C LEU A 135 -8.88 -6.75 2.87
N GLU A 136 -7.65 -7.21 3.11
CA GLU A 136 -6.54 -6.35 3.49
C GLU A 136 -5.50 -6.27 2.37
N ARG A 137 -4.98 -5.07 2.13
CA ARG A 137 -3.74 -4.85 1.40
C ARG A 137 -2.74 -4.11 2.27
N ALA A 138 -1.59 -4.72 2.53
CA ALA A 138 -0.52 -4.13 3.32
C ALA A 138 0.71 -3.79 2.47
N TYR A 139 1.30 -2.63 2.72
CA TYR A 139 2.56 -2.17 2.17
C TYR A 139 3.56 -1.97 3.30
N TYR A 140 4.66 -2.72 3.27
CA TYR A 140 5.74 -2.59 4.24
C TYR A 140 6.81 -1.64 3.70
N ILE A 141 7.09 -0.57 4.44
CA ILE A 141 8.04 0.46 4.04
C ILE A 141 9.29 0.27 4.89
N LYS A 142 10.36 -0.25 4.28
CA LYS A 142 11.66 -0.34 4.95
C LYS A 142 12.33 1.04 4.95
N PRO A 143 12.82 1.55 6.09
CA PRO A 143 13.62 2.76 6.11
C PRO A 143 14.90 2.56 5.27
N LYS A 144 15.32 3.63 4.57
CA LYS A 144 16.42 3.62 3.59
C LYS A 144 17.81 3.30 4.17
N HIS A 145 17.93 3.07 5.48
CA HIS A 145 19.20 2.81 6.16
C HIS A 145 19.09 1.64 7.14
N MET A 146 19.22 0.42 6.63
CA MET A 146 19.87 -0.68 7.36
C MET A 146 20.67 -1.47 6.34
N THR A 147 21.85 -0.95 6.00
CA THR A 147 22.93 -1.77 5.47
C THR A 147 23.66 -2.35 6.69
N PRO A 148 23.90 -3.67 6.77
CA PRO A 148 24.85 -4.20 7.74
C PRO A 148 26.26 -3.66 7.50
#